data_AF-A0A0B0Q0V0-F1
#
_entry.id   AF-A0A0B0Q0V0-F1
#
_cell.length_a   1.000
_cell.length_b   1.000
_cell.length_c   1.000
_cell.angle_alpha   90.00
_cell.angle_beta   90.00
_cell.angle_gamma   90.00
#
_symmetry.space_group_name_H-M   'P 1'
#
loop_
_entity.id
_entity.type
_entity.pdbx_description
1 polymer ?
#
loop_
_entity_poly.entity_id
_entity_poly.type
_entity_poly.pdbx_seq_one_letter_code
_entity_poly.pdbx_strand_id
1 'polypeptide(L)'
;MASSNTVMKAENGQSSSSSSSKKRGRQATTILALPQSRPHQLKERSPLTLATLQVVRERAEKRGKRTSLAVSVRHFDNTDINYDWLLPGWVAEERYVPSGRKGLGRIYKYYYDPTGHMYYSKREVLFAWSKMNIICLDP
;
A
#
# COMPACT_ATOMS: atom_id res chain seq x y z
N MET A 1 -36.54 -45.98 -42.15
CA MET A 1 -37.91 -45.67 -41.71
C MET A 1 -37.77 -44.83 -40.44
N ALA A 2 -37.87 -43.50 -40.48
CA ALA A 2 -39.11 -42.71 -40.45
C ALA A 2 -40.03 -43.21 -39.31
N SER A 3 -40.53 -42.42 -38.36
CA SER A 3 -40.64 -40.97 -38.27
C SER A 3 -41.15 -40.56 -36.87
N SER A 4 -40.90 -39.29 -36.53
CA SER A 4 -41.76 -38.36 -35.80
C SER A 4 -42.09 -38.56 -34.32
N ASN A 5 -41.79 -37.53 -33.53
CA ASN A 5 -42.77 -36.97 -32.61
C ASN A 5 -42.79 -35.43 -32.73
N THR A 6 -44.02 -34.92 -32.80
CA THR A 6 -44.41 -33.50 -32.84
C THR A 6 -44.78 -33.03 -31.42
N VAL A 7 -44.96 -31.71 -31.27
CA VAL A 7 -45.75 -30.94 -30.25
C VAL A 7 -44.92 -29.69 -29.86
N MET A 8 -45.18 -28.52 -30.47
CA MET A 8 -46.12 -27.45 -30.06
C MET A 8 -45.74 -26.85 -28.68
N LYS A 9 -45.73 -25.55 -28.37
CA LYS A 9 -46.00 -24.27 -29.04
C LYS A 9 -45.63 -23.22 -27.98
N ALA A 10 -44.85 -22.19 -28.32
CA ALA A 10 -44.58 -21.07 -27.43
C ALA A 10 -45.56 -19.94 -27.77
N GLU A 11 -46.36 -19.51 -26.81
CA GLU A 11 -47.26 -18.38 -26.93
C GLU A 11 -46.91 -17.25 -25.95
N ASN A 12 -47.11 -16.04 -26.46
CA ASN A 12 -46.85 -14.74 -25.87
C ASN A 12 -47.67 -14.47 -24.60
N GLY A 13 -47.09 -13.69 -23.68
CA GLY A 13 -47.83 -13.01 -22.62
C GLY A 13 -47.14 -11.71 -22.22
N GLN A 14 -47.57 -10.59 -22.80
CA GLN A 14 -47.17 -9.23 -22.43
C GLN A 14 -47.98 -8.71 -21.22
N SER A 15 -47.30 -7.89 -20.41
CA SER A 15 -47.79 -6.68 -19.74
C SER A 15 -48.60 -6.71 -18.43
N SER A 16 -48.03 -5.99 -17.47
CA SER A 16 -48.61 -4.87 -16.71
C SER A 16 -48.96 -5.03 -15.20
N SER A 17 -48.16 -4.31 -14.41
CA SER A 17 -48.48 -3.46 -13.25
C SER A 17 -49.48 -3.92 -12.18
N SER A 18 -48.98 -4.04 -10.95
CA SER A 18 -49.64 -3.35 -9.82
C SER A 18 -48.64 -3.04 -8.70
N SER A 19 -48.76 -1.80 -8.25
CA SER A 19 -48.06 -1.12 -7.16
C SER A 19 -48.33 -1.75 -5.78
N SER A 20 -47.30 -1.89 -4.95
CA SER A 20 -47.46 -1.63 -3.51
C SER A 20 -46.15 -1.16 -2.87
N SER A 21 -46.17 0.12 -2.51
CA SER A 21 -45.16 0.84 -1.75
C SER A 21 -45.12 0.31 -0.32
N LYS A 22 -44.04 -0.35 0.09
CA LYS A 22 -43.74 -0.57 1.52
C LYS A 22 -42.48 0.20 1.91
N LYS A 23 -42.74 1.45 2.31
CA LYS A 23 -41.84 2.39 2.97
C LYS A 23 -41.48 1.80 4.35
N ARG A 24 -40.40 1.02 4.43
CA ARG A 24 -39.82 0.60 5.72
C ARG A 24 -38.85 1.68 6.19
N GLY A 25 -39.21 2.33 7.29
CA GLY A 25 -38.51 3.45 7.89
C GLY A 25 -37.05 3.13 8.19
N ARG A 26 -36.17 4.01 7.72
CA ARG A 26 -34.78 4.11 8.19
C ARG A 26 -34.84 4.65 9.62
N GLN A 27 -34.55 3.79 10.60
CA GLN A 27 -34.19 4.29 11.91
C GLN A 27 -32.76 4.83 11.80
N ALA A 28 -32.62 6.15 11.98
CA ALA A 28 -31.34 6.82 12.01
C ALA A 28 -30.63 6.43 13.31
N THR A 29 -29.74 5.45 13.23
CA THR A 29 -28.79 5.19 14.31
C THR A 29 -27.88 6.41 14.40
N THR A 30 -27.99 7.14 15.50
CA THR A 30 -27.04 8.19 15.90
C THR A 30 -25.63 7.61 15.84
N ILE A 31 -24.89 7.97 14.80
CA ILE A 31 -23.47 7.67 14.70
C ILE A 31 -22.82 8.50 15.80
N LEU A 32 -22.51 7.86 16.93
CA LEU A 32 -21.50 8.36 17.84
C LEU A 32 -20.24 8.54 17.00
N ALA A 33 -19.90 9.80 16.74
CA ALA A 33 -18.73 10.16 15.95
C ALA A 33 -17.52 9.50 16.59
N LEU A 34 -17.01 8.44 15.95
CA LEU A 34 -15.71 7.88 16.23
C LEU A 34 -14.71 9.05 16.18
N PRO A 35 -13.78 9.18 17.15
CA PRO A 35 -12.80 10.25 17.11
C PRO A 35 -12.12 10.20 15.75
N GLN A 36 -12.36 11.23 14.95
CA GLN A 36 -11.70 11.44 13.68
C GLN A 36 -10.21 11.29 13.97
N SER A 37 -9.59 10.22 13.47
CA SER A 37 -8.14 10.07 13.52
C SER A 37 -7.58 11.38 12.99
N ARG A 38 -6.87 12.11 13.86
CA ARG A 38 -6.25 13.40 13.52
C ARG A 38 -5.66 13.25 12.12
N PRO A 39 -5.91 14.18 11.18
CA PRO A 39 -5.18 14.15 9.92
C PRO A 39 -3.72 14.08 10.33
N HIS A 40 -3.07 12.97 10.01
CA HIS A 40 -1.66 12.78 10.28
C HIS A 40 -1.02 13.95 9.54
N GLN A 41 -0.60 14.97 10.29
CA GLN A 41 0.07 16.15 9.75
C GLN A 41 1.09 15.59 8.78
N LEU A 42 0.95 15.92 7.50
CA LEU A 42 1.91 15.52 6.48
C LEU A 42 3.21 16.14 6.94
N LYS A 43 4.03 15.34 7.63
CA LYS A 43 5.32 15.75 8.16
C LYS A 43 6.07 16.27 6.94
N GLU A 44 6.40 17.55 6.93
CA GLU A 44 7.12 18.15 5.82
C GLU A 44 8.44 17.39 5.69
N ARG A 45 8.58 16.64 4.59
CA ARG A 45 9.76 15.83 4.31
C ARG A 45 10.84 16.74 3.76
N SER A 46 12.10 16.47 4.14
CA SER A 46 13.24 17.21 3.62
C SER A 46 13.29 17.18 2.08
N PRO A 47 13.74 18.26 1.41
CA PRO A 47 13.93 18.28 -0.04
C PRO A 47 14.82 17.14 -0.55
N LEU A 48 15.84 16.75 0.24
CA LEU A 48 16.73 15.63 -0.09
C LEU A 48 15.96 14.30 -0.08
N THR A 49 15.09 14.09 0.92
CA THR A 49 14.22 12.90 1.01
C THR A 49 13.29 12.82 -0.21
N LEU A 50 12.72 13.95 -0.63
CA LEU A 50 11.83 14.00 -1.79
C LEU A 50 12.57 13.66 -3.09
N ALA A 51 13.79 14.18 -3.27
CA ALA A 51 14.63 13.86 -4.42
C ALA A 51 14.95 12.36 -4.48
N THR A 52 15.35 11.75 -3.36
CA THR A 52 15.63 10.31 -3.30
C THR A 52 14.39 9.47 -3.61
N LEU A 53 13.23 9.84 -3.06
CA LEU A 53 11.97 9.14 -3.34
C LEU A 53 11.58 9.21 -4.82
N GLN A 54 11.85 10.32 -5.50
CA GLN A 54 11.63 10.45 -6.93
C GLN A 54 12.51 9.46 -7.71
N VAL A 55 13.80 9.37 -7.39
CA VAL A 55 14.74 8.42 -8.03
C VAL A 55 14.30 6.97 -7.78
N VAL A 56 13.92 6.63 -6.55
CA VAL A 56 13.44 5.28 -6.18
C VAL A 56 12.17 4.93 -6.96
N ARG A 57 11.21 5.86 -7.07
CA ARG A 57 9.97 5.66 -7.82
C ARG A 57 10.25 5.39 -9.30
N GLU A 58 11.06 6.23 -9.93
CA GLU A 58 11.41 6.10 -11.35
C GLU A 58 12.09 4.75 -11.64
N ARG A 59 13.01 4.32 -10.78
CA ARG A 59 13.66 3.00 -10.90
C ARG A 59 12.67 1.85 -10.72
N ALA A 60 11.72 1.97 -9.80
CA ALA A 60 10.70 0.95 -9.58
C ALA A 60 9.77 0.80 -10.80
N GLU A 61 9.41 1.92 -11.45
CA GLU A 61 8.61 1.92 -12.68
C GLU A 61 9.36 1.25 -13.83
N LYS A 62 10.66 1.55 -14.01
CA LYS A 62 11.52 0.91 -15.00
C LYS A 62 11.65 -0.61 -14.82
N ARG A 63 11.57 -1.11 -13.58
CA ARG A 63 11.68 -2.55 -13.26
C ARG A 63 10.37 -3.33 -13.44
N GLY A 64 9.25 -2.66 -13.68
CA GLY A 64 7.92 -3.27 -13.71
C GLY A 64 7.41 -3.56 -12.29
N LYS A 65 6.22 -3.05 -11.95
CA LYS A 65 5.63 -3.23 -10.61
C LYS A 65 5.24 -4.70 -10.38
N ARG A 66 5.93 -5.36 -9.44
CA ARG A 66 5.50 -6.63 -8.82
C ARG A 66 4.90 -6.44 -7.43
N THR A 67 4.41 -5.24 -7.10
CA THR A 67 3.86 -4.99 -5.76
C THR A 67 2.46 -5.59 -5.69
N SER A 68 2.27 -6.61 -4.85
CA SER A 68 0.94 -7.17 -4.63
C SER A 68 0.05 -6.11 -3.97
N LEU A 69 -1.22 -6.07 -4.37
CA LEU A 69 -2.22 -5.08 -3.91
C LEU A 69 -2.41 -5.05 -2.38
N ALA A 70 -1.91 -6.06 -1.67
CA ALA A 70 -2.05 -6.19 -0.23
C ALA A 70 -0.88 -5.59 0.58
N VAL A 71 0.23 -5.18 -0.05
CA VAL A 71 1.39 -4.62 0.67
C VAL A 71 1.22 -3.12 0.89
N SER A 72 1.16 -2.71 2.16
CA SER A 72 1.25 -1.28 2.52
C SER A 72 2.73 -0.88 2.63
N VAL A 73 3.10 0.23 2.00
CA VAL A 73 4.47 0.76 2.00
C VAL A 73 4.51 2.11 2.70
N ARG A 74 5.44 2.29 3.63
CA ARG A 74 5.71 3.57 4.30
C ARG A 74 7.16 3.96 4.14
N HIS A 75 7.40 5.25 3.96
CA HIS A 75 8.74 5.83 3.83
C HIS A 75 9.03 6.75 5.00
N PHE A 76 10.25 6.65 5.52
CA PHE A 76 10.77 7.39 6.67
C PHE A 76 12.13 7.99 6.32
N ASP A 77 12.48 9.08 6.98
CA ASP A 77 13.79 9.72 6.84
C ASP A 77 14.45 9.95 8.20
N ASN A 78 15.57 10.67 8.21
CA ASN A 78 16.36 10.90 9.41
C ASN A 78 15.66 11.80 10.46
N THR A 79 14.49 12.37 10.14
CA THR A 79 13.70 13.13 11.12
C THR A 79 12.81 12.22 11.97
N ASP A 80 12.69 10.95 11.61
CA ASP A 80 11.91 9.96 12.36
C ASP A 80 12.78 9.29 13.42
N ILE A 81 12.28 9.20 14.66
CA ILE A 81 13.04 8.71 15.83
C ILE A 81 13.64 7.31 15.58
N ASN A 82 12.95 6.44 14.85
CA ASN A 82 13.43 5.08 14.56
C ASN A 82 14.55 5.04 13.49
N TYR A 83 14.80 6.16 12.83
CA TYR A 83 15.65 6.30 11.65
C TYR A 83 16.58 7.52 11.74
N ASP A 84 16.71 8.11 12.93
CA ASP A 84 17.60 9.24 13.24
C ASP A 84 19.07 8.98 12.91
N TRP A 85 19.48 7.70 12.93
CA TRP A 85 20.81 7.25 12.53
C TRP A 85 21.05 7.31 11.01
N LEU A 86 20.03 7.57 10.18
CA LEU A 86 20.19 7.78 8.74
C LEU A 86 20.82 9.15 8.44
N LEU A 87 21.70 9.19 7.44
CA LEU A 87 22.18 10.47 6.92
C LEU A 87 21.07 11.20 6.14
N PRO A 88 21.07 12.54 6.10
CA PRO A 88 20.13 13.31 5.28
C PRO A 88 20.11 12.82 3.82
N GLY A 89 18.91 12.69 3.26
CA GLY A 89 18.70 12.18 1.90
C GLY A 89 18.65 10.66 1.79
N TRP A 90 19.02 9.91 2.83
CA TRP A 90 18.72 8.49 2.91
C TRP A 90 17.27 8.26 3.30
N VAL A 91 16.68 7.17 2.81
CA VAL A 91 15.27 6.85 3.03
C VAL A 91 15.14 5.42 3.52
N ALA A 92 14.38 5.19 4.58
CA ALA A 92 13.92 3.87 4.97
C ALA A 92 12.53 3.59 4.39
N GLU A 93 12.35 2.41 3.83
CA GLU A 93 11.08 1.87 3.37
C GLU A 93 10.67 0.69 4.23
N GLU A 94 9.50 0.75 4.83
CA GLU A 94 8.88 -0.37 5.53
C GLU A 94 7.70 -0.91 4.70
N ARG A 95 7.79 -2.19 4.34
CA ARG A 95 6.73 -2.94 3.66
C ARG A 95 5.99 -3.82 4.66
N TYR A 96 4.71 -3.54 4.83
CA TYR A 96 3.80 -4.26 5.69
C TYR A 96 3.07 -5.31 4.85
N VAL A 97 3.44 -6.57 5.03
CA VAL A 97 2.84 -7.70 4.33
C VAL A 97 1.84 -8.37 5.25
N PRO A 98 0.53 -8.33 4.96
CA PRO A 98 -0.48 -8.96 5.80
C PRO A 98 -0.30 -10.48 5.81
N SER A 99 -0.43 -11.09 7.00
CA SER A 99 -0.40 -12.54 7.16
C SER A 99 -1.82 -13.07 7.33
N GLY A 100 -2.39 -13.60 6.24
CA GLY A 100 -3.65 -14.35 6.23
C GLY A 100 -4.82 -13.73 7.00
N ARG A 101 -5.72 -14.59 7.51
CA ARG A 101 -6.98 -14.19 8.18
C ARG A 101 -6.82 -13.67 9.62
N LYS A 102 -5.65 -13.79 10.25
CA LYS A 102 -5.48 -13.59 11.71
C LYS A 102 -4.49 -12.51 12.14
N GLY A 103 -3.96 -11.72 11.21
CA GLY A 103 -3.38 -10.42 11.55
C GLY A 103 -2.20 -10.47 12.53
N LEU A 104 -1.04 -10.89 12.04
CA LEU A 104 0.21 -10.21 12.36
C LEU A 104 1.12 -10.36 11.15
N GLY A 105 1.20 -9.30 10.34
CA GLY A 105 1.97 -9.29 9.11
C GLY A 105 3.49 -9.33 9.36
N ARG A 106 4.26 -9.51 8.30
CA ARG A 106 5.72 -9.30 8.33
C ARG A 106 6.02 -7.86 7.90
N ILE A 107 6.99 -7.25 8.56
CA ILE A 107 7.53 -5.95 8.16
C ILE A 107 8.90 -6.18 7.55
N TYR A 108 9.05 -5.83 6.29
CA TYR A 108 10.34 -5.83 5.60
C TYR A 108 10.87 -4.41 5.55
N LYS A 109 12.14 -4.23 5.92
CA LYS A 109 12.82 -2.93 5.91
C LYS A 109 13.82 -2.90 4.75
N TYR A 110 13.79 -1.82 3.98
CA TYR A 110 14.76 -1.52 2.95
C TYR A 110 15.28 -0.10 3.18
N TYR A 111 16.51 0.16 2.76
CA TYR A 111 17.11 1.49 2.86
C TYR A 111 17.57 1.91 1.47
N TYR A 112 17.43 3.19 1.17
CA TYR A 112 17.83 3.77 -0.11
C TYR A 112 18.83 4.90 0.11
N ASP A 113 19.93 4.85 -0.65
CA ASP A 113 20.83 5.99 -0.77
C ASP A 113 20.21 7.07 -1.70
N PRO A 114 20.80 8.28 -1.75
CA PRO A 114 20.36 9.33 -2.67
C PRO A 114 20.41 8.96 -4.15
N THR A 115 21.20 7.94 -4.53
CA THR A 115 21.24 7.43 -5.90
C THR A 115 20.10 6.44 -6.18
N GLY A 116 19.34 6.03 -5.17
CA GLY A 116 18.30 5.01 -5.24
C GLY A 116 18.83 3.57 -5.20
N HIS A 117 20.06 3.34 -4.76
CA HIS A 117 20.60 2.00 -4.46
C HIS A 117 19.92 1.46 -3.21
N MET A 118 19.56 0.17 -3.22
CA MET A 118 18.78 -0.46 -2.15
C MET A 118 19.66 -1.35 -1.27
N TYR A 119 19.47 -1.23 0.05
CA TYR A 119 20.12 -2.03 1.07
C TYR A 119 19.07 -2.75 1.93
N TYR A 120 19.41 -3.91 2.45
CA TYR A 120 18.48 -4.81 3.17
C TYR A 120 18.65 -4.74 4.70
N SER A 121 19.73 -4.15 5.20
CA SER A 121 20.00 -4.07 6.63
C SER A 121 20.74 -2.80 7.03
N LYS A 122 20.62 -2.40 8.30
CA LYS A 122 21.40 -1.30 8.88
C LYS A 122 22.91 -1.56 8.76
N ARG A 123 23.35 -2.82 8.92
CA ARG A 123 24.77 -3.19 8.79
C ARG A 123 25.30 -2.91 7.39
N GLU A 124 24.52 -3.23 6.35
CA GLU A 124 24.91 -2.93 4.96
C GLU A 124 25.03 -1.43 4.70
N VAL A 125 24.11 -0.63 5.25
CA VAL A 125 24.17 0.84 5.15
C VAL A 125 25.44 1.39 5.81
N LEU A 126 25.70 0.99 7.05
CA LEU A 126 26.90 1.41 7.78
C LEU A 126 28.19 0.97 7.06
N PHE A 127 28.21 -0.24 6.50
CA PHE A 127 29.35 -0.72 5.73
C PHE A 127 29.56 0.07 4.44
N ALA A 128 28.48 0.47 3.76
CA ALA A 128 28.58 1.34 2.59
C ALA A 128 29.16 2.72 2.95
N TRP A 129 28.70 3.32 4.05
CA TRP A 129 29.26 4.58 4.55
C TRP A 129 30.73 4.45 4.94
N SER A 130 31.12 3.34 5.54
CA SER A 130 32.51 3.06 5.86
C SER A 130 33.37 2.96 4.60
N LYS A 131 32.91 2.25 3.56
CA LYS A 131 33.60 2.19 2.26
C LYS A 131 33.70 3.54 1.56
N MET A 132 32.77 4.45 1.83
CA MET A 132 32.77 5.82 1.30
C MET A 132 33.57 6.79 2.19
N ASN A 133 34.25 6.30 3.24
CA ASN A 133 34.99 7.10 4.22
C ASN A 133 34.12 8.16 4.94
N ILE A 134 32.82 7.89 5.10
CA ILE A 134 31.90 8.76 5.85
C ILE A 134 31.95 8.45 7.34
N ILE A 135 32.13 7.17 7.69
CA ILE A 135 32.25 6.70 9.08
C ILE A 135 33.41 5.71 9.22
N CYS A 136 33.90 5.53 10.43
CA CYS A 136 34.79 4.43 10.80
C CYS A 136 34.00 3.39 11.61
N LEU A 137 34.13 2.12 11.25
CA LEU A 137 33.58 1.01 12.03
C LEU A 137 34.73 0.39 12.82
N ASP A 138 34.55 0.28 14.14
CA ASP A 138 35.49 -0.46 14.99
C ASP A 138 35.32 -1.97 14.70
N PRO A 139 36.43 -2.71 14.44
CA PRO A 139 36.39 -4.14 14.12
C PRO A 139 35.75 -5.06 15.17
#